data_AF-A0AAN9G7L2-F1
#
_entry.id   AF-A0AAN9G7L2-F1
#
_cell.length_a   1.000
_cell.length_b   1.000
_cell.length_c   1.000
_cell.angle_alpha   90.00
_cell.angle_beta   90.00
_cell.angle_gamma   90.00
#
_symmetry.space_group_name_H-M   'P 1'
#
loop_
_entity.id
_entity.type
_entity.pdbx_description
1 polymer ?
#
loop_
_entity_poly.entity_id
_entity_poly.type
_entity_poly.pdbx_seq_one_letter_code
_entity_poly.pdbx_strand_id
1 'polypeptide(L)'
;MSQTMKLVGSSCLFIVAVFCAVAESADVTVTGKYCDTNHRCGWHGYNYFWCYTSRYQKEWDYCCKPGHPCDTYNYSYDWCYYSSVSWSYCDTDNKERDKTVNGRSCLSGESCGQHGYSYYWCYVQIGAWDYCCKPDHACAKHGSEYNWCRYGYWSRSWAYCKPEKKG
;
A
#
# COMPACT_ATOMS: atom_id res chain seq x y z
N MET A 1 -41.28 13.98 27.35
CA MET A 1 -41.29 12.60 26.81
C MET A 1 -42.37 12.56 25.74
N SER A 2 -42.22 12.14 24.49
CA SER A 2 -41.10 11.54 23.76
C SER A 2 -41.38 11.73 22.25
N GLN A 3 -40.37 12.23 21.54
CA GLN A 3 -39.93 12.02 20.16
C GLN A 3 -40.94 11.94 18.99
N THR A 4 -40.76 12.92 18.11
CA THR A 4 -41.15 13.01 16.70
C THR A 4 -40.49 11.93 15.83
N MET A 5 -41.29 11.27 15.01
CA MET A 5 -40.85 10.47 13.86
C MET A 5 -40.03 11.31 12.88
N LYS A 6 -38.85 10.82 12.48
CA LYS A 6 -38.22 11.16 11.19
C LYS A 6 -37.66 9.89 10.55
N LEU A 7 -38.40 9.35 9.59
CA LEU A 7 -37.82 8.62 8.46
C LEU A 7 -37.14 9.65 7.56
N VAL A 8 -35.86 9.45 7.23
CA VAL A 8 -35.30 10.01 5.99
C VAL A 8 -34.57 8.87 5.30
N GLY A 9 -35.21 8.37 4.24
CA GLY A 9 -34.70 7.33 3.39
C GLY A 9 -33.54 7.82 2.52
N SER A 10 -32.62 6.89 2.26
CA SER A 10 -31.63 6.98 1.20
C SER A 10 -32.33 7.24 -0.13
N SER A 11 -32.22 8.47 -0.62
CA SER A 11 -32.76 8.89 -1.90
C SER A 11 -31.59 9.28 -2.78
N CYS A 12 -31.11 8.35 -3.60
CA CYS A 12 -30.35 8.69 -4.80
C CYS A 12 -31.32 9.38 -5.77
N LEU A 13 -31.37 10.70 -5.72
CA LEU A 13 -32.12 11.53 -6.66
C LEU A 13 -31.27 11.76 -7.92
N PHE A 14 -31.85 11.42 -9.05
CA PHE A 14 -31.35 11.74 -10.39
C PHE A 14 -31.23 13.26 -10.53
N ILE A 15 -30.07 13.69 -11.07
CA ILE A 15 -29.72 14.99 -11.67
C ILE A 15 -28.54 15.67 -10.93
N VAL A 16 -27.46 15.82 -11.70
CA VAL A 16 -26.09 16.24 -11.35
C VAL A 16 -25.31 15.16 -10.60
N ALA A 17 -24.36 14.55 -11.31
CA ALA A 17 -23.39 13.60 -10.77
C ALA A 17 -22.47 14.30 -9.76
N VAL A 18 -22.98 14.53 -8.55
CA VAL A 18 -22.14 14.62 -7.36
C VAL A 18 -21.69 13.19 -7.13
N PHE A 19 -20.53 12.87 -7.72
CA PHE A 19 -19.80 11.67 -7.36
C PHE A 19 -19.64 11.71 -5.85
N CYS A 20 -20.42 10.88 -5.16
CA CYS A 20 -20.12 10.52 -3.79
C CYS A 20 -18.78 9.81 -3.88
N ALA A 21 -17.70 10.57 -3.72
CA ALA A 21 -16.39 10.01 -3.50
C ALA A 21 -16.48 9.38 -2.11
N VAL A 22 -17.06 8.17 -2.05
CA VAL A 22 -16.66 7.20 -1.05
C VAL A 22 -15.17 7.11 -1.27
N ALA A 23 -14.40 7.74 -0.36
CA ALA A 23 -12.98 7.48 -0.29
C ALA A 23 -12.88 5.97 -0.08
N GLU A 24 -12.66 5.22 -1.16
CA GLU A 24 -12.23 3.83 -1.10
C GLU A 24 -11.00 3.89 -0.22
N SER A 25 -11.14 3.49 1.05
CA SER A 25 -9.99 3.17 1.87
C SER A 25 -9.19 2.20 1.04
N ALA A 26 -8.00 2.60 0.60
CA ALA A 26 -7.15 1.75 -0.20
C ALA A 26 -7.05 0.39 0.51
N ASP A 27 -7.46 -0.69 -0.15
CA ASP A 27 -7.43 -2.06 0.36
C ASP A 27 -5.98 -2.57 0.38
N VAL A 28 -5.19 -1.91 1.22
CA VAL A 28 -3.74 -2.03 1.35
C VAL A 28 -3.39 -2.12 2.82
N THR A 29 -2.51 -3.04 3.14
CA THR A 29 -2.09 -3.32 4.51
C THR A 29 -1.05 -2.31 4.99
N VAL A 30 -0.74 -2.31 6.28
CA VAL A 30 0.29 -1.45 6.88
C VAL A 30 1.67 -1.72 6.27
N THR A 31 1.92 -2.94 5.78
CA THR A 31 3.16 -3.25 5.03
C THR A 31 3.09 -2.97 3.53
N GLY A 32 1.96 -2.44 3.03
CA GLY A 32 1.79 -2.07 1.62
C GLY A 32 1.28 -3.18 0.71
N LYS A 33 0.93 -4.36 1.24
CA LYS A 33 0.39 -5.46 0.43
C LYS A 33 -1.07 -5.18 0.07
N TYR A 34 -1.46 -5.53 -1.15
CA TYR A 34 -2.86 -5.51 -1.55
C TYR A 34 -3.63 -6.64 -0.87
N CYS A 35 -4.82 -6.33 -0.40
CA CYS A 35 -5.75 -7.33 0.11
C CYS A 35 -6.33 -8.18 -1.01
N ASP A 36 -6.67 -9.43 -0.70
CA ASP A 36 -7.47 -10.27 -1.58
C ASP A 36 -8.80 -9.60 -1.91
N THR A 37 -9.21 -9.68 -3.18
CA THR A 37 -10.43 -9.03 -3.68
C THR A 37 -11.70 -9.44 -2.94
N ASN A 38 -11.74 -10.64 -2.34
CA ASN A 38 -12.87 -11.16 -1.58
C ASN A 38 -12.71 -10.97 -0.06
N HIS A 39 -11.59 -10.42 0.39
CA HIS A 39 -11.31 -10.20 1.80
C HIS A 39 -10.55 -8.89 1.99
N ARG A 40 -11.27 -7.79 1.76
CA ARG A 40 -10.82 -6.40 1.90
C ARG A 40 -10.47 -6.02 3.34
N CYS A 41 -9.86 -4.85 3.55
CA CYS A 41 -9.54 -4.38 4.90
C CYS A 41 -10.82 -4.26 5.74
N GLY A 42 -10.84 -4.93 6.90
CA GLY A 42 -12.04 -5.00 7.74
C GLY A 42 -11.76 -5.53 9.13
N TRP A 43 -12.77 -5.45 10.00
CA TRP A 43 -12.69 -6.04 11.34
C TRP A 43 -12.76 -7.57 11.32
N HIS A 44 -13.55 -8.14 10.40
CA HIS A 44 -13.72 -9.60 10.24
C HIS A 44 -13.97 -10.38 11.55
N GLY A 45 -14.72 -9.78 12.48
CA GLY A 45 -15.01 -10.36 13.79
C GLY A 45 -13.94 -10.14 14.87
N TYR A 46 -12.88 -9.39 14.57
CA TYR A 46 -11.80 -9.03 15.49
C TYR A 46 -11.84 -7.54 15.87
N ASN A 47 -11.06 -7.19 16.88
CA ASN A 47 -10.90 -5.80 17.35
C ASN A 47 -9.72 -5.08 16.69
N TYR A 48 -9.19 -5.61 15.59
CA TYR A 48 -8.19 -4.98 14.73
C TYR A 48 -8.64 -5.07 13.28
N PHE A 49 -8.21 -4.10 12.48
CA PHE A 49 -8.45 -4.02 11.04
C PHE A 49 -7.38 -4.81 10.31
N TRP A 50 -7.77 -5.73 9.42
CA TRP A 50 -6.85 -6.61 8.72
C TRP A 50 -7.45 -7.19 7.43
N CYS A 51 -6.62 -7.86 6.65
CA CYS A 51 -7.06 -8.61 5.48
C CYS A 51 -6.12 -9.78 5.14
N TYR A 52 -6.59 -10.72 4.29
CA TYR A 52 -5.70 -11.67 3.64
C TYR A 52 -4.96 -11.01 2.48
N THR A 53 -3.67 -11.30 2.33
CA THR A 53 -2.81 -10.76 1.26
C THR A 53 -2.54 -11.78 0.16
N SER A 54 -3.09 -12.99 0.29
CA SER A 54 -2.92 -14.08 -0.68
C SER A 54 -4.27 -14.67 -1.08
N ARG A 55 -4.37 -15.09 -2.35
CA ARG A 55 -5.60 -15.68 -2.91
C ARG A 55 -6.09 -16.94 -2.18
N TYR A 56 -5.19 -17.63 -1.47
CA TYR A 56 -5.49 -18.85 -0.73
C TYR A 56 -5.61 -18.62 0.79
N GLN A 57 -5.66 -17.36 1.24
CA GLN A 57 -5.90 -16.99 2.65
C GLN A 57 -4.91 -17.62 3.65
N LYS A 58 -3.67 -17.88 3.21
CA LYS A 58 -2.60 -18.41 4.07
C LYS A 58 -1.76 -17.31 4.70
N GLU A 59 -1.79 -16.12 4.09
CA GLU A 59 -1.08 -14.93 4.53
C GLU A 59 -2.06 -13.79 4.74
N TRP A 60 -1.86 -13.04 5.81
CA TRP A 60 -2.66 -11.90 6.21
C TRP A 60 -1.77 -10.81 6.79
N ASP A 61 -2.29 -9.58 6.83
CA ASP A 61 -1.61 -8.45 7.45
C ASP A 61 -2.63 -7.41 7.94
N TYR A 62 -2.19 -6.50 8.82
CA TYR A 62 -3.02 -5.45 9.40
C TYR A 62 -3.30 -4.34 8.39
N CYS A 63 -4.42 -3.66 8.58
CA CYS A 63 -4.78 -2.46 7.83
C CYS A 63 -4.89 -1.26 8.76
N CYS A 64 -4.69 -0.05 8.24
CA CYS A 64 -5.05 1.15 8.97
C CYS A 64 -6.56 1.20 9.21
N LYS A 65 -6.98 1.53 10.43
CA LYS A 65 -8.40 1.60 10.78
C LYS A 65 -9.07 2.79 10.08
N PRO A 66 -10.40 2.73 9.86
CA PRO A 66 -11.15 3.87 9.37
C PRO A 66 -10.97 5.11 10.26
N GLY A 67 -10.76 6.27 9.63
CA GLY A 67 -10.55 7.54 10.34
C GLY A 67 -9.13 7.76 10.88
N HIS A 68 -8.19 6.84 10.64
CA HIS A 68 -6.78 7.04 10.92
C HIS A 68 -5.94 6.44 9.79
N PRO A 69 -5.98 7.06 8.58
CA PRO A 69 -5.20 6.59 7.43
C PRO A 69 -3.70 6.58 7.73
N CYS A 70 -2.93 5.99 6.82
CA CYS A 70 -1.49 6.05 6.94
C CYS A 70 -0.98 7.48 6.66
N ASP A 71 -0.33 8.11 7.64
CA ASP A 71 0.22 9.47 7.55
C ASP A 71 1.27 9.66 8.66
N THR A 72 1.98 10.77 8.63
CA THR A 72 3.00 11.16 9.61
C THR A 72 2.42 11.52 10.98
N TYR A 73 1.22 12.11 11.02
CA TYR A 73 0.63 12.70 12.24
C TYR A 73 1.62 13.56 13.05
N ASN A 74 2.42 14.37 12.34
CA ASN A 74 3.47 15.24 12.91
C ASN A 74 4.66 14.48 13.55
N TYR A 75 4.91 13.23 13.13
CA TYR A 75 6.14 12.47 13.39
C TYR A 75 7.03 12.42 12.16
N SER A 76 8.25 11.93 12.31
CA SER A 76 9.21 11.75 11.21
C SER A 76 9.01 10.43 10.44
N TYR A 77 7.90 9.74 10.65
CA TYR A 77 7.58 8.45 10.05
C TYR A 77 6.07 8.33 9.85
N ASP A 78 5.67 7.59 8.83
CA ASP A 78 4.28 7.26 8.56
C ASP A 78 3.81 6.13 9.50
N TRP A 79 2.63 6.29 10.08
CA TRP A 79 2.04 5.29 10.97
C TRP A 79 0.52 5.42 11.03
N CYS A 80 -0.13 4.37 11.52
CA CYS A 80 -1.55 4.40 11.77
C CYS A 80 -1.96 3.44 12.89
N TYR A 81 -3.15 3.67 13.46
CA TYR A 81 -3.79 2.66 14.30
C TYR A 81 -4.45 1.59 13.45
N TYR A 82 -4.23 0.32 13.77
CA TYR A 82 -5.02 -0.79 13.22
C TYR A 82 -6.08 -1.29 14.21
N SER A 83 -6.05 -0.83 15.47
CA SER A 83 -7.08 -1.11 16.48
C SER A 83 -7.43 0.14 17.28
N SER A 84 -8.18 0.01 18.37
CA SER A 84 -8.42 1.14 19.28
C SER A 84 -7.17 1.61 20.03
N VAL A 85 -6.18 0.72 20.22
CA VAL A 85 -5.00 0.98 21.07
C VAL A 85 -3.67 0.60 20.42
N SER A 86 -3.71 -0.19 19.35
CA SER A 86 -2.54 -0.75 18.70
C SER A 86 -2.29 -0.07 17.37
N TRP A 87 -1.02 0.25 17.13
CA TRP A 87 -0.55 0.97 15.96
C TRP A 87 0.59 0.22 15.29
N SER A 88 0.82 0.51 14.02
CA SER A 88 1.97 0.05 13.26
C SER A 88 2.54 1.21 12.47
N TYR A 89 3.85 1.16 12.20
CA TYR A 89 4.38 1.86 11.03
C TYR A 89 3.57 1.40 9.83
N CYS A 90 3.23 2.36 9.00
CA CYS A 90 2.57 2.11 7.74
C CYS A 90 3.31 2.92 6.70
N ASP A 91 3.16 2.55 5.44
CA ASP A 91 3.92 3.24 4.43
C ASP A 91 3.10 3.37 3.16
N THR A 92 2.61 4.59 2.93
CA THR A 92 1.87 4.92 1.70
C THR A 92 2.79 4.97 0.48
N ASP A 93 4.10 5.17 0.70
CA ASP A 93 5.12 5.14 -0.36
C ASP A 93 5.40 3.72 -0.85
N ASN A 94 4.79 2.68 -0.27
CA ASN A 94 4.83 1.35 -0.86
C ASN A 94 4.26 1.31 -2.28
N LYS A 95 3.44 2.29 -2.69
CA LYS A 95 3.03 2.43 -4.10
C LYS A 95 4.19 2.85 -5.01
N GLU A 96 5.10 3.69 -4.51
CA GLU A 96 6.35 4.04 -5.19
C GLU A 96 7.39 2.91 -5.08
N ARG A 97 7.34 2.10 -4.00
CA ARG A 97 8.25 0.95 -3.81
C ARG A 97 7.82 -0.32 -4.53
N ASP A 98 6.54 -0.48 -4.89
CA ASP A 98 6.05 -1.51 -5.81
C ASP A 98 6.31 -1.17 -7.29
N LYS A 99 7.45 -0.49 -7.50
CA LYS A 99 7.97 -0.16 -8.81
C LYS A 99 9.32 -0.80 -8.98
N THR A 100 9.49 -1.37 -10.15
CA THR A 100 10.77 -1.92 -10.54
C THR A 100 11.74 -0.78 -10.86
N VAL A 101 13.03 -1.07 -10.97
CA VAL A 101 14.05 -0.10 -11.39
C VAL A 101 13.69 0.56 -12.74
N ASN A 102 12.92 -0.12 -13.58
CA ASN A 102 12.43 0.41 -14.86
C ASN A 102 11.12 1.21 -14.77
N GLY A 103 10.56 1.40 -13.56
CA GLY A 103 9.31 2.11 -13.29
C GLY A 103 8.04 1.30 -13.58
N ARG A 104 8.13 -0.03 -13.74
CA ARG A 104 6.97 -0.90 -13.96
C ARG A 104 6.33 -1.24 -12.62
N SER A 105 5.00 -1.25 -12.56
CA SER A 105 4.29 -1.73 -11.37
C SER A 105 4.46 -3.24 -11.20
N CYS A 106 4.61 -3.67 -9.95
CA CYS A 106 4.48 -5.08 -9.59
C CYS A 106 3.05 -5.60 -9.77
N LEU A 107 2.93 -6.91 -9.94
CA LEU A 107 1.66 -7.61 -9.98
C LEU A 107 0.99 -7.54 -8.60
N SER A 108 -0.33 -7.33 -8.57
CA SER A 108 -1.09 -7.23 -7.32
C SER A 108 -0.90 -8.49 -6.45
N GLY A 109 -0.54 -8.29 -5.18
CA GLY A 109 -0.23 -9.36 -4.21
C GLY A 109 1.24 -9.78 -4.16
N GLU A 110 2.07 -9.34 -5.13
CA GLU A 110 3.48 -9.72 -5.26
C GLU A 110 4.36 -8.47 -5.16
N SER A 111 4.38 -7.85 -3.98
CA SER A 111 5.11 -6.61 -3.77
C SER A 111 6.63 -6.77 -3.90
N CYS A 112 7.32 -5.68 -4.22
CA CYS A 112 8.77 -5.59 -4.24
C CYS A 112 9.34 -6.07 -2.91
N GLY A 113 10.11 -7.14 -2.98
CA GLY A 113 10.59 -7.84 -1.81
C GLY A 113 11.72 -8.79 -2.16
N GLN A 114 12.32 -9.39 -1.14
CA GLN A 114 13.43 -10.31 -1.34
C GLN A 114 12.98 -11.69 -1.78
N HIS A 115 11.81 -12.14 -1.32
CA HIS A 115 11.25 -13.45 -1.66
C HIS A 115 12.25 -14.61 -1.48
N GLY A 116 13.12 -14.52 -0.47
CA GLY A 116 14.19 -15.49 -0.18
C GLY A 116 15.52 -15.28 -0.91
N TYR A 117 15.68 -14.20 -1.68
CA TYR A 117 16.90 -13.87 -2.43
C TYR A 117 17.70 -12.72 -1.81
N SER A 118 18.97 -12.57 -2.23
CA SER A 118 19.84 -11.46 -1.78
C SER A 118 19.57 -10.12 -2.51
N TYR A 119 18.46 -10.02 -3.23
CA TYR A 119 18.04 -8.87 -4.02
C TYR A 119 16.53 -8.70 -3.95
N TYR A 120 16.07 -7.48 -4.13
CA TYR A 120 14.67 -7.08 -4.18
C TYR A 120 14.16 -7.17 -5.61
N TRP A 121 13.01 -7.79 -5.79
CA TRP A 121 12.38 -8.00 -7.09
C TRP A 121 10.88 -8.23 -6.92
N CYS A 122 10.15 -8.20 -8.04
CA CYS A 122 8.76 -8.60 -8.12
C CYS A 122 8.39 -9.10 -9.51
N TYR A 123 7.27 -9.80 -9.63
CA TYR A 123 6.66 -10.09 -10.93
C TYR A 123 6.00 -8.84 -11.49
N VAL A 124 6.22 -8.55 -12.78
CA VAL A 124 5.50 -7.49 -13.50
C VAL A 124 4.32 -8.05 -14.31
N GLN A 125 4.35 -9.35 -14.61
CA GLN A 125 3.28 -10.15 -15.20
C GLN A 125 3.60 -11.64 -15.01
N ILE A 126 2.67 -12.54 -15.35
CA ILE A 126 2.89 -13.98 -15.24
C ILE A 126 4.11 -14.39 -16.09
N GLY A 127 5.10 -15.02 -15.45
CA GLY A 127 6.32 -15.49 -16.10
C GLY A 127 7.36 -14.39 -16.39
N ALA A 128 7.15 -13.14 -15.96
CA ALA A 128 8.14 -12.07 -16.11
C ALA A 128 8.28 -11.23 -14.85
N TRP A 129 9.53 -10.97 -14.47
CA TRP A 129 9.91 -10.26 -13.26
C TRP A 129 10.93 -9.16 -13.57
N ASP A 130 11.16 -8.28 -12.60
CA ASP A 130 12.16 -7.22 -12.68
C ASP A 130 12.65 -6.85 -11.27
N TYR A 131 13.80 -6.17 -11.20
CA TYR A 131 14.40 -5.76 -9.93
C TYR A 131 13.71 -4.55 -9.33
N CYS A 132 13.74 -4.45 -8.01
CA CYS A 132 13.24 -3.31 -7.26
C CYS A 132 14.39 -2.61 -6.54
N CYS A 133 14.25 -1.30 -6.31
CA CYS A 133 15.16 -0.61 -5.41
C CYS A 133 14.99 -1.13 -3.97
N LYS A 134 16.10 -1.30 -3.25
CA LYS A 134 16.04 -1.68 -1.83
C LYS A 134 15.47 -0.52 -1.00
N PRO A 135 14.73 -0.80 0.08
CA PRO A 135 14.07 0.24 0.87
C PRO A 135 15.04 1.30 1.43
N ASP A 136 16.24 0.89 1.83
CA ASP A 136 17.26 1.78 2.40
C ASP A 136 18.16 2.45 1.33
N HIS A 137 17.80 2.37 0.05
CA HIS A 137 18.48 3.09 -1.03
C HIS A 137 17.55 3.28 -2.23
N ALA A 138 16.51 4.09 -2.02
CA ALA A 138 15.48 4.40 -3.01
C ALA A 138 16.02 5.00 -4.31
N CYS A 139 15.17 5.06 -5.34
CA CYS A 139 15.52 5.64 -6.63
C CYS A 139 15.74 7.16 -6.50
N ALA A 140 17.00 7.60 -6.60
CA ALA A 140 17.36 9.01 -6.53
C ALA A 140 18.74 9.25 -7.16
N LYS A 141 19.18 10.52 -7.20
CA LYS A 141 20.49 10.88 -7.78
C LYS A 141 21.69 10.44 -6.95
N HIS A 142 21.59 10.40 -5.61
CA HIS A 142 22.69 10.05 -4.69
C HIS A 142 24.03 10.73 -5.04
N GLY A 143 23.99 12.02 -5.37
CA GLY A 143 25.18 12.81 -5.75
C GLY A 143 25.70 12.58 -7.17
N SER A 144 25.01 11.78 -7.99
CA SER A 144 25.32 11.57 -9.41
C SER A 144 24.38 12.37 -10.33
N GLU A 145 24.69 12.40 -11.63
CA GLU A 145 23.87 13.10 -12.64
C GLU A 145 22.58 12.34 -13.01
N TYR A 146 22.52 11.05 -12.69
CA TYR A 146 21.42 10.15 -13.05
C TYR A 146 20.75 9.55 -11.82
N ASN A 147 19.51 9.10 -11.96
CA ASN A 147 18.84 8.37 -10.88
C ASN A 147 19.29 6.91 -10.89
N TRP A 148 19.65 6.40 -9.71
CA TRP A 148 20.01 5.01 -9.52
C TRP A 148 19.63 4.53 -8.12
N CYS A 149 19.64 3.21 -7.95
CA CYS A 149 19.45 2.59 -6.66
C CYS A 149 20.24 1.28 -6.53
N ARG A 150 20.34 0.79 -5.30
CA ARG A 150 20.75 -0.60 -5.06
C ARG A 150 19.51 -1.46 -5.11
N TYR A 151 19.61 -2.65 -5.69
CA TYR A 151 18.55 -3.65 -5.61
C TYR A 151 18.96 -4.86 -4.76
N GLY A 152 20.19 -4.91 -4.24
CA GLY A 152 20.65 -6.02 -3.40
C GLY A 152 21.80 -5.64 -2.48
N TYR A 153 22.29 -6.62 -1.71
CA TYR A 153 23.31 -6.38 -0.68
C TYR A 153 24.74 -6.30 -1.21
N TRP A 154 25.00 -6.84 -2.40
CA TRP A 154 26.33 -6.82 -2.98
C TRP A 154 26.65 -5.45 -3.59
N SER A 155 27.92 -5.04 -3.55
CA SER A 155 28.37 -3.74 -4.08
C SER A 155 27.99 -3.53 -5.55
N ARG A 156 27.97 -4.61 -6.34
CA ARG A 156 27.57 -4.65 -7.76
C ARG A 156 26.07 -4.69 -8.03
N SER A 157 25.23 -4.87 -7.01
CA SER A 157 23.77 -4.97 -7.16
C SER A 157 23.13 -3.59 -7.21
N TRP A 158 23.38 -2.87 -8.30
CA TRP A 158 22.84 -1.53 -8.56
C TRP A 158 22.28 -1.44 -9.97
N ALA A 159 21.33 -0.53 -10.17
CA ALA A 159 20.75 -0.23 -11.49
C ALA A 159 20.41 1.25 -11.60
N TYR A 160 20.45 1.78 -12.83
CA TYR A 160 19.73 3.00 -13.16
C TYR A 160 18.25 2.82 -12.85
N CYS A 161 17.61 3.89 -12.40
CA CYS A 161 16.21 3.82 -12.01
C CYS A 161 15.39 4.99 -12.55
N LYS A 162 14.08 4.79 -12.65
CA LYS A 162 13.12 5.83 -13.06
C LYS A 162 12.35 6.33 -11.84
N PRO A 163 12.52 7.59 -11.42
CA PRO A 163 11.70 8.15 -10.35
C PRO A 163 10.26 8.35 -10.84
N GLU A 164 9.30 8.32 -9.91
CA GLU A 164 7.92 8.67 -10.24
C GLU A 164 7.81 10.16 -10.61
N LYS A 165 6.94 10.47 -11.57
CA LYS A 165 6.59 11.87 -11.87
C LYS A 165 5.57 12.32 -10.84
N LYS A 166 5.99 13.19 -9.91
CA LYS A 166 5.05 13.90 -9.05
C LYS A 166 4.28 14.90 -9.93
N GLY A 167 3.00 14.62 -10.14
CA GLY A 167 2.07 15.46 -10.90
C GLY A 167 1.63 16.69 -10.13
#